data_AF-A0A5E4LF34-F1
#
_entry.id   AF-A0A5E4LF34-F1
#
_cell.length_a   1.000
_cell.length_b   1.000
_cell.length_c   1.000
_cell.angle_alpha   90.00
_cell.angle_beta   90.00
_cell.angle_gamma   90.00
#
_symmetry.space_group_name_H-M   'P 1'
#
loop_
_entity.id
_entity.type
_entity.pdbx_description
1 polymer ?
#
loop_
_entity_poly.entity_id
_entity_poly.type
_entity_poly.pdbx_seq_one_letter_code
_entity_poly.pdbx_strand_id
1 'polypeptide(L)'
;MLAEKMCQQMNSLLVQPPLDSSSFGVLAGSWVGLTMLAILVSLFGVALVYIFASFLRNQQVLAWTKAEFFQIFATAIIAAFVVFLVAGMCSFDVSFLDPARYAPVPAGGTTNMYQIVDSYFGTVEGFAYMVYASIMYVTRIMSFLGRVTMLSNPLGVGSVENPLESVGQINSLIFYMLSGYVVSYLLIHLQQRMLDYLAISCLFYLFPFGVFFRAFEPTRKFGGTLIGISIAMFFFYPMILVFNDHIVFSSVNNAVQDMTGASGMLTVAEKSIQNNELPMNDPNKVSETMGTELSSQSGFEKFVVGIGGAPIALMRFVMIYFVAAGVLPLINFIVLVSITRTLTQMLGEEVDVSNLTRLI
;
A
#
# COMPACT_ATOMS: atom_id res chain seq x y z
N MET A 1 -9.34 -3.29 -7.23
CA MET A 1 -9.89 -4.31 -8.17
C MET A 1 -9.09 -5.63 -8.19
N LEU A 2 -7.79 -5.65 -7.83
CA LEU A 2 -6.95 -6.86 -7.84
C LEU A 2 -7.13 -7.74 -6.58
N ALA A 3 -7.34 -7.12 -5.41
CA ALA A 3 -7.63 -7.81 -4.15
C ALA A 3 -8.95 -8.62 -4.17
N GLU A 4 -10.00 -8.05 -4.77
CA GLU A 4 -11.28 -8.75 -4.98
C GLU A 4 -11.07 -9.93 -5.93
N LYS A 5 -10.34 -9.71 -7.03
CA LYS A 5 -9.89 -10.79 -7.91
C LYS A 5 -9.02 -11.80 -7.19
N MET A 6 -8.30 -11.48 -6.12
CA MET A 6 -7.51 -12.46 -5.36
C MET A 6 -8.38 -13.35 -4.49
N CYS A 7 -9.27 -12.83 -3.63
CA CYS A 7 -10.17 -13.73 -2.90
C CYS A 7 -11.16 -14.44 -3.85
N GLN A 8 -11.63 -13.79 -4.91
CA GLN A 8 -12.45 -14.43 -5.93
C GLN A 8 -11.66 -15.42 -6.78
N GLN A 9 -10.38 -15.17 -7.11
CA GLN A 9 -9.50 -16.14 -7.76
C GLN A 9 -9.15 -17.26 -6.80
N MET A 10 -8.94 -17.01 -5.52
CA MET A 10 -8.64 -18.06 -4.55
C MET A 10 -9.86 -18.94 -4.32
N ASN A 11 -11.05 -18.35 -4.20
CA ASN A 11 -12.30 -19.10 -4.15
C ASN A 11 -12.61 -19.78 -5.49
N SER A 12 -12.35 -19.15 -6.64
CA SER A 12 -12.57 -19.79 -7.94
C SER A 12 -11.53 -20.86 -8.23
N LEU A 13 -10.28 -20.73 -7.77
CA LEU A 13 -9.25 -21.77 -7.84
C LEU A 13 -9.53 -22.94 -6.88
N LEU A 14 -10.34 -22.72 -5.83
CA LEU A 14 -10.87 -23.79 -4.98
C LEU A 14 -12.11 -24.47 -5.59
N VAL A 15 -12.88 -23.76 -6.43
CA VAL A 15 -14.25 -24.20 -6.82
C VAL A 15 -14.42 -24.52 -8.31
N GLN A 16 -13.69 -23.89 -9.25
CA GLN A 16 -13.79 -24.18 -10.70
C GLN A 16 -12.49 -23.94 -11.48
N PRO A 17 -11.95 -24.94 -12.20
CA PRO A 17 -10.90 -24.69 -13.18
C PRO A 17 -11.47 -23.92 -14.38
N PRO A 18 -10.96 -22.73 -14.76
CA PRO A 18 -11.29 -22.16 -16.05
C PRO A 18 -10.71 -23.04 -17.17
N LEU A 19 -11.61 -23.40 -18.09
CA LEU A 19 -11.39 -23.93 -19.46
C LEU A 19 -10.08 -23.36 -20.08
N ASP A 20 -9.20 -24.09 -20.77
CA ASP A 20 -9.36 -25.23 -21.64
C ASP A 20 -8.25 -26.28 -21.46
N SER A 21 -8.66 -27.53 -21.61
CA SER A 21 -7.86 -28.74 -21.52
C SER A 21 -7.02 -28.96 -22.78
N SER A 22 -5.70 -28.88 -22.66
CA SER A 22 -4.88 -30.01 -23.14
C SER A 22 -3.83 -30.35 -22.09
N SER A 23 -4.23 -31.29 -21.23
CA SER A 23 -3.45 -32.20 -20.39
C SER A 23 -2.56 -31.71 -19.24
N PHE A 24 -2.25 -30.42 -19.06
CA PHE A 24 -1.44 -29.95 -17.90
C PHE A 24 -2.12 -28.93 -16.96
N GLY A 25 -3.36 -28.52 -17.23
CA GLY A 25 -4.05 -27.45 -16.48
C GLY A 25 -4.40 -27.76 -15.01
N VAL A 26 -4.50 -29.04 -14.63
CA VAL A 26 -4.84 -29.43 -13.25
C VAL A 26 -3.69 -29.20 -12.26
N LEU A 27 -2.45 -29.21 -12.74
CA LEU A 27 -1.26 -28.99 -11.89
C LEU A 27 -0.78 -27.53 -11.87
N ALA A 28 -1.13 -26.73 -12.88
CA ALA A 28 -0.63 -25.36 -13.02
C ALA A 28 -1.56 -24.28 -12.45
N GLY A 29 -2.83 -24.59 -12.20
CA GLY A 29 -3.84 -23.59 -11.85
C GLY A 29 -3.83 -23.13 -10.39
N SER A 30 -3.74 -24.06 -9.44
CA SER A 30 -3.86 -23.75 -8.01
C SER A 30 -2.56 -23.99 -7.26
N TRP A 31 -2.18 -23.02 -6.42
CA TRP A 31 -1.04 -23.16 -5.50
C TRP A 31 -1.23 -24.35 -4.55
N VAL A 32 -2.48 -24.66 -4.18
CA VAL A 32 -2.84 -25.86 -3.41
C VAL A 32 -2.45 -27.13 -4.17
N GLY A 33 -2.75 -27.20 -5.48
CA GLY A 33 -2.31 -28.31 -6.33
C GLY A 33 -0.79 -28.48 -6.36
N LEU A 34 -0.04 -27.36 -6.47
CA LEU A 34 1.42 -27.38 -6.39
C LEU A 34 1.94 -27.89 -5.03
N THR A 35 1.30 -27.48 -3.92
CA THR A 35 1.69 -27.98 -2.59
C THR A 35 1.38 -29.47 -2.42
N MET A 36 0.25 -29.94 -2.91
CA MET A 36 -0.12 -31.36 -2.88
C MET A 36 0.80 -32.19 -3.77
N LEU A 37 1.17 -31.68 -4.94
CA LEU A 37 2.18 -32.29 -5.80
C LEU A 37 3.53 -32.39 -5.07
N ALA A 38 3.98 -31.32 -4.41
CA ALA A 38 5.23 -31.32 -3.66
C ALA A 38 5.22 -32.39 -2.55
N ILE A 39 4.12 -32.51 -1.80
CA ILE A 39 3.93 -33.54 -0.78
C ILE A 39 3.95 -34.95 -1.42
N LEU A 40 3.23 -35.15 -2.53
CA LEU A 40 3.17 -36.45 -3.22
C LEU A 40 4.56 -36.87 -3.72
N VAL A 41 5.29 -35.96 -4.37
CA VAL A 41 6.66 -36.21 -4.84
C VAL A 41 7.58 -36.55 -3.66
N SER A 42 7.46 -35.85 -2.53
CA SER A 42 8.25 -36.16 -1.34
C SER A 42 7.93 -37.53 -0.75
N LEU A 43 6.64 -37.87 -0.66
CA LEU A 43 6.16 -39.16 -0.16
C LEU A 43 6.63 -40.30 -1.05
N PHE A 44 6.57 -40.10 -2.38
CA PHE A 44 7.08 -41.06 -3.36
C PHE A 44 8.58 -41.29 -3.19
N GLY A 45 9.36 -40.23 -2.99
CA GLY A 45 10.80 -40.34 -2.69
C GLY A 45 11.09 -41.18 -1.46
N VAL A 46 10.41 -40.91 -0.34
CA VAL A 46 10.57 -41.69 0.91
C VAL A 46 10.10 -43.14 0.75
N ALA A 47 9.03 -43.39 -0.01
CA ALA A 47 8.56 -44.73 -0.31
C ALA A 47 9.58 -45.55 -1.13
N LEU A 48 10.29 -44.94 -2.09
CA LEU A 48 11.37 -45.60 -2.82
C LEU A 48 12.54 -45.94 -1.90
N VAL A 49 12.94 -45.02 -1.01
CA VAL A 49 14.00 -45.29 -0.03
C VAL A 49 13.58 -46.39 0.94
N TYR A 50 12.30 -46.47 1.33
CA TYR A 50 11.77 -47.58 2.13
C TYR A 50 11.99 -48.95 1.47
N ILE A 51 11.60 -49.07 0.19
CA ILE A 51 11.76 -50.32 -0.57
C ILE A 51 13.24 -50.70 -0.67
N PHE A 52 14.10 -49.72 -0.96
CA PHE A 52 15.54 -49.91 -1.05
C PHE A 52 16.18 -50.32 0.30
N ALA A 53 15.77 -49.67 1.40
CA ALA A 53 16.21 -50.00 2.74
C ALA A 53 15.81 -51.42 3.15
N SER A 54 14.59 -51.82 2.80
CA SER A 54 14.08 -53.18 3.03
C SER A 54 14.85 -54.21 2.21
N PHE A 55 15.23 -53.88 0.98
CA PHE A 55 16.03 -54.76 0.11
C PHE A 55 17.44 -54.97 0.67
N LEU A 56 18.11 -53.91 1.12
CA LEU A 56 19.44 -53.99 1.73
C LEU A 56 19.45 -54.52 3.16
N ARG A 57 18.28 -54.68 3.79
CA ARG A 57 18.11 -55.07 5.20
C ARG A 57 18.89 -54.18 6.17
N ASN A 58 19.10 -52.91 5.83
CA ASN A 58 19.81 -51.97 6.69
C ASN A 58 18.84 -51.32 7.69
N GLN A 59 18.94 -51.69 8.96
CA GLN A 59 18.07 -51.18 10.04
C GLN A 59 18.19 -49.68 10.26
N GLN A 60 19.36 -49.08 9.97
CA GLN A 60 19.58 -47.64 10.14
C GLN A 60 18.74 -46.84 9.13
N VAL A 61 18.75 -47.24 7.86
CA VAL A 61 17.96 -46.57 6.82
C VAL A 61 16.46 -46.75 7.08
N LEU A 62 16.04 -47.92 7.56
CA LEU A 62 14.64 -48.15 7.92
C LEU A 62 14.17 -47.25 9.08
N ALA A 63 15.02 -47.06 10.10
CA ALA A 63 14.73 -46.12 11.19
C ALA A 63 14.66 -44.66 10.69
N TRP A 64 15.57 -44.26 9.80
CA TRP A 64 15.56 -42.94 9.15
C TRP A 64 14.27 -42.71 8.37
N THR A 65 13.87 -43.65 7.50
CA THR A 65 12.64 -43.54 6.69
C THR A 65 11.39 -43.38 7.55
N LYS A 66 11.31 -44.05 8.71
CA LYS A 66 10.20 -43.88 9.66
C LYS A 66 10.14 -42.46 10.23
N ALA A 67 11.30 -41.87 10.54
CA ALA A 67 11.37 -40.49 11.00
C ALA A 67 10.97 -39.50 9.90
N GLU A 68 11.42 -39.71 8.66
CA GLU A 68 11.04 -38.87 7.52
C GLU A 68 9.55 -38.94 7.20
N PHE A 69 8.93 -40.12 7.29
CA PHE A 69 7.49 -40.25 7.09
C PHE A 69 6.68 -39.42 8.09
N PHE A 70 7.08 -39.41 9.37
CA PHE A 70 6.43 -38.59 10.40
C PHE A 70 6.55 -37.09 10.09
N GLN A 71 7.67 -36.67 9.51
CA GLN A 71 7.87 -35.26 9.18
C GLN A 71 7.05 -34.84 7.96
N ILE A 72 6.96 -35.66 6.91
CA ILE A 72 6.07 -35.39 5.76
C ILE A 72 4.62 -35.31 6.24
N PHE A 73 4.23 -36.16 7.18
CA PHE A 73 2.91 -36.06 7.79
C PHE A 73 2.71 -34.73 8.53
N ALA A 74 3.69 -34.29 9.32
CA ALA A 74 3.65 -32.98 9.98
C ALA A 74 3.61 -31.81 8.97
N THR A 75 4.33 -31.88 7.85
CA THR A 75 4.26 -30.85 6.80
C THR A 75 2.91 -30.79 6.12
N ALA A 76 2.26 -31.95 5.90
CA ALA A 76 0.90 -32.01 5.38
C ALA A 76 -0.12 -31.35 6.32
N ILE A 77 0.03 -31.52 7.64
CA ILE A 77 -0.80 -30.83 8.63
C ILE A 77 -0.59 -29.32 8.57
N ILE A 78 0.67 -28.85 8.52
CA ILE A 78 0.98 -27.42 8.39
C ILE A 78 0.38 -26.87 7.09
N ALA A 79 0.49 -27.60 5.98
CA ALA A 79 -0.08 -27.19 4.70
C ALA A 79 -1.60 -27.06 4.76
N ALA A 80 -2.28 -28.05 5.34
CA ALA A 80 -3.73 -28.01 5.55
C ALA A 80 -4.14 -26.83 6.46
N PHE A 81 -3.36 -26.56 7.51
CA PHE A 81 -3.59 -25.42 8.40
C PHE A 81 -3.45 -24.07 7.67
N VAL A 82 -2.46 -23.92 6.79
CA VAL A 82 -2.30 -22.70 6.00
C VAL A 82 -3.44 -22.52 5.01
N VAL A 83 -3.90 -23.59 4.34
CA VAL A 83 -5.10 -23.54 3.48
C VAL A 83 -6.33 -23.09 4.27
N PHE A 84 -6.52 -23.62 5.48
CA PHE A 84 -7.60 -23.21 6.37
C PHE A 84 -7.49 -21.74 6.78
N LEU A 85 -6.28 -21.28 7.17
CA LEU A 85 -6.02 -19.90 7.58
C LEU A 85 -6.30 -18.92 6.44
N VAL A 86 -5.84 -19.24 5.24
CA VAL A 86 -6.07 -18.47 4.02
C VAL A 86 -7.56 -18.36 3.70
N ALA A 87 -8.31 -19.47 3.79
CA ALA A 87 -9.76 -19.45 3.62
C ALA A 87 -10.45 -18.59 4.69
N GLY A 88 -9.96 -18.66 5.93
CA GLY A 88 -10.42 -17.82 7.03
C GLY A 88 -10.21 -16.32 6.80
N MET A 89 -9.10 -15.90 6.16
CA MET A 89 -8.88 -14.49 5.84
C MET A 89 -9.90 -13.92 4.84
N CYS A 90 -10.38 -14.75 3.91
CA CYS A 90 -11.40 -14.32 2.94
C CYS A 90 -12.82 -14.31 3.53
N SER A 91 -13.05 -14.90 4.71
CA SER A 91 -14.34 -14.85 5.41
C SER A 91 -14.35 -13.94 6.64
N PHE A 92 -13.19 -13.44 7.06
CA PHE A 92 -13.07 -12.58 8.21
C PHE A 92 -13.57 -11.16 7.89
N ASP A 93 -14.68 -10.78 8.54
CA ASP A 93 -15.26 -9.44 8.44
C ASP A 93 -14.52 -8.47 9.37
N VAL A 94 -14.02 -7.38 8.80
CA VAL A 94 -13.24 -6.37 9.51
C VAL A 94 -14.14 -5.28 10.10
N SER A 95 -15.46 -5.35 9.88
CA SER A 95 -16.45 -4.40 10.39
C SER A 95 -16.40 -4.19 11.91
N PHE A 96 -15.86 -5.15 12.68
CA PHE A 96 -15.69 -5.02 14.14
C PHE A 96 -14.72 -3.91 14.57
N LEU A 97 -13.75 -3.51 13.72
CA LEU A 97 -12.79 -2.45 14.07
C LEU A 97 -13.42 -1.07 14.07
N ASP A 98 -14.22 -0.78 13.04
CA ASP A 98 -14.94 0.49 12.89
C ASP A 98 -16.19 0.26 12.02
N PRO A 99 -17.36 0.03 12.64
CA PRO A 99 -18.60 -0.22 11.91
C PRO A 99 -19.04 0.96 11.04
N ALA A 100 -18.64 2.19 11.38
CA ALA A 100 -19.02 3.38 10.63
C ALA A 100 -18.19 3.51 9.34
N ARG A 101 -16.90 3.15 9.40
CA ARG A 101 -16.00 3.19 8.24
C ARG A 101 -16.15 1.96 7.34
N TYR A 102 -16.25 0.78 7.93
CA TYR A 102 -16.29 -0.50 7.21
C TYR A 102 -17.72 -1.06 7.10
N ALA A 103 -18.72 -0.17 7.10
CA ALA A 103 -20.10 -0.57 6.92
C ALA A 103 -20.23 -1.45 5.66
N PRO A 104 -20.94 -2.59 5.74
CA PRO A 104 -21.04 -3.52 4.62
C PRO A 104 -21.56 -2.78 3.40
N VAL A 105 -20.92 -3.04 2.26
CA VAL A 105 -21.37 -2.53 0.96
C VAL A 105 -22.87 -2.89 0.83
N PRO A 106 -23.75 -1.97 0.39
CA PRO A 106 -25.22 -2.11 0.45
C PRO A 106 -25.83 -3.40 -0.16
N ALA A 107 -25.03 -4.23 -0.82
CA ALA A 107 -25.40 -5.55 -1.32
C ALA A 107 -25.27 -6.70 -0.29
N GLY A 108 -25.02 -6.42 1.00
CA GLY A 108 -24.93 -7.46 2.04
C GLY A 108 -23.69 -8.34 1.95
N GLY A 109 -22.63 -7.87 1.26
CA GLY A 109 -21.34 -8.55 1.22
C GLY A 109 -20.49 -8.25 2.46
N THR A 110 -19.75 -9.25 2.94
CA THR A 110 -18.68 -9.06 3.93
C THR A 110 -17.54 -8.28 3.29
N THR A 111 -17.00 -7.28 3.99
CA THR A 111 -15.82 -6.55 3.49
C THR A 111 -14.56 -7.31 3.85
N ASN A 112 -13.93 -7.90 2.84
CA ASN A 112 -12.74 -8.71 3.07
C ASN A 112 -11.54 -7.82 3.40
N MET A 113 -10.60 -8.33 4.21
CA MET A 113 -9.42 -7.58 4.64
C MET A 113 -8.63 -6.98 3.45
N TYR A 114 -8.49 -7.74 2.36
CA TYR A 114 -7.80 -7.27 1.15
C TYR A 114 -8.55 -6.13 0.42
N GLN A 115 -9.89 -6.11 0.47
CA GLN A 115 -10.67 -5.02 -0.13
C GLN A 115 -10.46 -3.71 0.64
N ILE A 116 -10.32 -3.80 1.97
CA ILE A 116 -10.00 -2.63 2.80
C ILE A 116 -8.61 -2.11 2.48
N VAL A 117 -7.62 -3.00 2.30
CA VAL A 117 -6.27 -2.57 1.91
C VAL A 117 -6.28 -1.89 0.53
N ASP A 118 -7.05 -2.38 -0.44
CA ASP A 118 -7.23 -1.73 -1.75
C ASP A 118 -7.91 -0.36 -1.60
N SER A 119 -8.94 -0.27 -0.75
CA SER A 119 -9.63 0.99 -0.42
C SER A 119 -8.71 1.99 0.31
N TYR A 120 -7.81 1.51 1.17
CA TYR A 120 -6.79 2.32 1.83
C TYR A 120 -5.88 2.98 0.82
N PHE A 121 -5.28 2.21 -0.10
CA PHE A 121 -4.43 2.78 -1.14
C PHE A 121 -5.20 3.76 -2.04
N GLY A 122 -6.44 3.44 -2.41
CA GLY A 122 -7.28 4.37 -3.18
C GLY A 122 -7.61 5.67 -2.42
N THR A 123 -7.82 5.60 -1.11
CA THR A 123 -8.07 6.78 -0.26
C THR A 123 -6.80 7.64 -0.15
N VAL A 124 -5.64 7.01 0.07
CA VAL A 124 -4.35 7.71 0.15
C VAL A 124 -3.95 8.31 -1.19
N GLU A 125 -4.20 7.62 -2.30
CA GLU A 125 -3.98 8.14 -3.67
C GLU A 125 -4.90 9.31 -4.00
N GLY A 126 -6.20 9.21 -3.65
CA GLY A 126 -7.14 10.32 -3.79
C GLY A 126 -6.72 11.54 -2.97
N PHE A 127 -6.25 11.32 -1.73
CA PHE A 127 -5.67 12.38 -0.91
C PHE A 127 -4.40 12.97 -1.54
N ALA A 128 -3.52 12.14 -2.10
CA ALA A 128 -2.33 12.60 -2.82
C ALA A 128 -2.69 13.53 -3.99
N TYR A 129 -3.70 13.18 -4.78
CA TYR A 129 -4.19 14.01 -5.87
C TYR A 129 -4.68 15.39 -5.38
N MET A 130 -5.42 15.42 -4.26
CA MET A 130 -5.85 16.69 -3.64
C MET A 130 -4.67 17.54 -3.16
N VAL A 131 -3.67 16.92 -2.52
CA VAL A 131 -2.43 17.61 -2.10
C VAL A 131 -1.68 18.17 -3.31
N TYR A 132 -1.53 17.39 -4.37
CA TYR A 132 -0.88 17.84 -5.60
C TYR A 132 -1.61 19.02 -6.25
N ALA A 133 -2.93 18.91 -6.42
CA ALA A 133 -3.75 19.96 -7.02
C ALA A 133 -3.65 21.27 -6.23
N SER A 134 -3.66 21.18 -4.90
CA SER A 134 -3.56 22.34 -4.01
C SER A 134 -2.16 22.98 -4.02
N ILE A 135 -1.07 22.18 -4.04
CA ILE A 135 0.30 22.69 -4.24
C ILE A 135 0.41 23.41 -5.59
N MET A 136 -0.08 22.82 -6.67
CA MET A 136 -0.02 23.41 -8.01
C MET A 136 -0.82 24.71 -8.10
N TYR A 137 -2.00 24.75 -7.47
CA TYR A 137 -2.82 25.94 -7.40
C TYR A 137 -2.11 27.09 -6.68
N VAL A 138 -1.54 26.85 -5.49
CA VAL A 138 -0.79 27.87 -4.75
C VAL A 138 0.46 28.29 -5.51
N THR A 139 1.19 27.35 -6.12
CA THR A 139 2.36 27.65 -6.96
C THR A 139 2.00 28.59 -8.11
N ARG A 140 0.85 28.38 -8.75
CA ARG A 140 0.35 29.23 -9.85
C ARG A 140 0.07 30.65 -9.37
N ILE A 141 -0.64 30.82 -8.25
CA ILE A 141 -0.92 32.13 -7.67
C ILE A 141 0.38 32.85 -7.29
N MET A 142 1.28 32.15 -6.61
CA MET A 142 2.55 32.72 -6.17
C MET A 142 3.44 33.12 -7.36
N SER A 143 3.45 32.31 -8.42
CA SER A 143 4.16 32.64 -9.66
C SER A 143 3.58 33.85 -10.37
N PHE A 144 2.26 34.05 -10.30
CA PHE A 144 1.62 35.24 -10.85
C PHE A 144 1.97 36.49 -10.04
N LEU A 145 1.87 36.42 -8.71
CA LEU A 145 2.18 37.52 -7.80
C LEU A 145 3.65 37.92 -7.85
N GLY A 146 4.56 36.94 -7.91
CA GLY A 146 6.00 37.20 -8.02
C GLY A 146 6.43 37.86 -9.33
N ARG A 147 5.58 37.85 -10.36
CA ARG A 147 5.84 38.54 -11.63
C ARG A 147 5.34 39.99 -11.66
N VAL A 148 4.60 40.43 -10.64
CA VAL A 148 4.12 41.81 -10.56
C VAL A 148 5.26 42.71 -10.12
N THR A 149 5.89 43.38 -11.09
CA THR A 149 6.92 44.40 -10.84
C THR A 149 6.30 45.78 -10.95
N MET A 150 6.43 46.62 -9.93
CA MET A 150 5.99 48.02 -10.00
C MET A 150 7.13 48.84 -10.57
N LEU A 151 7.00 49.23 -11.84
CA LEU A 151 7.99 50.08 -12.51
C LEU A 151 7.61 51.54 -12.27
N SER A 152 8.29 52.20 -11.34
CA SER A 152 8.09 53.64 -11.09
C SER A 152 9.26 54.43 -11.67
N ASN A 153 9.27 54.60 -13.00
CA ASN A 153 10.32 55.35 -13.71
C ASN A 153 9.78 56.65 -14.33
N PRO A 154 9.37 57.65 -13.52
CA PRO A 154 9.05 58.95 -14.06
C PRO A 154 10.32 59.55 -14.69
N LEU A 155 10.27 59.85 -16.00
CA LEU A 155 11.38 60.47 -16.75
C LEU A 155 12.67 59.63 -16.82
N GLY A 156 12.59 58.31 -16.65
CA GLY A 156 13.75 57.41 -16.75
C GLY A 156 14.68 57.40 -15.53
N VAL A 157 14.33 58.14 -14.47
CA VAL A 157 14.98 58.06 -13.16
C VAL A 157 13.96 57.45 -12.19
N GLY A 158 14.20 56.23 -11.72
CA GLY A 158 13.25 55.56 -10.83
C GLY A 158 13.75 54.24 -10.25
N SER A 159 12.96 53.69 -9.32
CA SER A 159 13.19 52.37 -8.74
C SER A 159 12.26 51.34 -9.38
N VAL A 160 12.83 50.18 -9.70
CA VAL A 160 12.07 48.95 -9.94
C VAL A 160 11.96 48.26 -8.59
N GLU A 161 10.79 48.37 -7.97
CA GLU A 161 10.51 47.70 -6.72
C GLU A 161 9.78 46.39 -7.02
N ASN A 162 10.24 45.33 -6.39
CA ASN A 162 9.55 44.05 -6.34
C ASN A 162 8.83 44.00 -4.98
N PRO A 163 7.61 44.55 -4.85
CA PRO A 163 6.93 44.68 -3.56
C PRO A 163 6.68 43.34 -2.86
N LEU A 164 6.91 42.22 -3.56
CA LEU A 164 6.70 40.85 -3.11
C LEU A 164 7.99 40.03 -3.08
N GLU A 165 9.15 40.65 -2.87
CA GLU A 165 10.43 39.91 -2.76
C GLU A 165 10.40 38.83 -1.65
N SER A 166 9.61 39.05 -0.59
CA SER A 166 9.37 38.05 0.47
C SER A 166 8.68 36.77 -0.01
N VAL A 167 7.92 36.82 -1.11
CA VAL A 167 7.28 35.64 -1.73
C VAL A 167 8.34 34.64 -2.24
N GLY A 168 9.56 35.11 -2.51
CA GLY A 168 10.67 34.23 -2.89
C GLY A 168 10.94 33.13 -1.87
N GLN A 169 10.85 33.43 -0.56
CA GLN A 169 11.06 32.44 0.50
C GLN A 169 9.94 31.39 0.51
N ILE A 170 8.69 31.81 0.29
CA ILE A 170 7.55 30.90 0.23
C ILE A 170 7.67 29.99 -1.00
N ASN A 171 8.18 30.50 -2.13
CA ASN A 171 8.42 29.69 -3.32
C ASN A 171 9.45 28.58 -3.06
N SER A 172 10.52 28.85 -2.31
CA SER A 172 11.46 27.82 -1.88
C SER A 172 10.80 26.75 -1.01
N LEU A 173 9.93 27.15 -0.08
CA LEU A 173 9.17 26.23 0.78
C LEU A 173 8.21 25.35 -0.02
N ILE A 174 7.50 25.91 -1.01
CA ILE A 174 6.65 25.14 -1.94
C ILE A 174 7.48 24.11 -2.70
N PHE A 175 8.69 24.47 -3.15
CA PHE A 175 9.58 23.52 -3.83
C PHE A 175 9.97 22.35 -2.94
N TYR A 176 10.29 22.58 -1.66
CA TYR A 176 10.56 21.50 -0.70
C TYR A 176 9.34 20.62 -0.44
N MET A 177 8.14 21.22 -0.34
CA MET A 177 6.88 20.48 -0.24
C MET A 177 6.65 19.57 -1.44
N LEU A 178 6.86 20.10 -2.65
CA LEU A 178 6.71 19.33 -3.88
C LEU A 178 7.71 18.17 -3.93
N SER A 179 8.96 18.40 -3.54
CA SER A 179 9.98 17.35 -3.48
C SER A 179 9.59 16.23 -2.49
N GLY A 180 9.16 16.59 -1.27
CA GLY A 180 8.71 15.62 -0.27
C GLY A 180 7.45 14.87 -0.69
N TYR A 181 6.52 15.56 -1.36
CA TYR A 181 5.32 14.97 -1.95
C TYR A 181 5.69 13.91 -3.01
N VAL A 182 6.58 14.23 -3.95
CA VAL A 182 6.97 13.30 -5.03
C VAL A 182 7.58 12.02 -4.46
N VAL A 183 8.48 12.12 -3.48
CA VAL A 183 9.07 10.94 -2.83
C VAL A 183 7.99 10.09 -2.15
N SER A 184 7.09 10.72 -1.40
CA SER A 184 5.98 10.04 -0.72
C SER A 184 5.03 9.35 -1.70
N TYR A 185 4.74 9.99 -2.83
CA TYR A 185 3.92 9.45 -3.91
C TYR A 185 4.55 8.22 -4.59
N LEU A 186 5.87 8.23 -4.79
CA LEU A 186 6.55 7.06 -5.32
C LEU A 186 6.57 5.90 -4.31
N LEU A 187 6.73 6.20 -3.01
CA LEU A 187 6.72 5.18 -1.96
C LEU A 187 5.35 4.47 -1.85
N ILE A 188 4.24 5.19 -1.91
CA ILE A 188 2.91 4.56 -1.83
C ILE A 188 2.64 3.65 -3.05
N HIS A 189 3.06 4.07 -4.25
CA HIS A 189 2.97 3.24 -5.45
C HIS A 189 3.85 2.00 -5.38
N LEU A 190 5.07 2.13 -4.84
CA LEU A 190 5.95 0.98 -4.63
C LEU A 190 5.34 -0.01 -3.64
N GLN A 191 4.72 0.46 -2.56
CA GLN A 191 4.06 -0.39 -1.57
C GLN A 191 2.86 -1.15 -2.17
N GLN A 192 2.06 -0.48 -3.00
CA GLN A 192 0.96 -1.13 -3.71
C GLN A 192 1.48 -2.23 -4.64
N ARG A 193 2.53 -1.95 -5.43
CA ARG A 193 3.17 -2.95 -6.29
C ARG A 193 3.81 -4.09 -5.51
N MET A 194 4.39 -3.80 -4.36
CA MET A 194 4.95 -4.81 -3.46
C MET A 194 3.84 -5.71 -2.90
N LEU A 195 2.68 -5.16 -2.51
CA LEU A 195 1.54 -5.95 -2.05
C LEU A 195 1.04 -6.91 -3.14
N ASP A 196 0.84 -6.40 -4.36
CA ASP A 196 0.42 -7.22 -5.50
C ASP A 196 1.42 -8.36 -5.76
N TYR A 197 2.72 -8.03 -5.71
CA TYR A 197 3.79 -9.01 -5.90
C TYR A 197 3.83 -10.06 -4.78
N LEU A 198 3.69 -9.65 -3.51
CA LEU A 198 3.69 -10.55 -2.36
C LEU A 198 2.51 -11.53 -2.40
N ALA A 199 1.32 -11.04 -2.72
CA ALA A 199 0.12 -11.87 -2.75
C ALA A 199 0.18 -12.96 -3.84
N ILE A 200 0.80 -12.67 -4.99
CA ILE A 200 1.03 -13.69 -6.04
C ILE A 200 2.21 -14.60 -5.66
N SER A 201 3.35 -14.01 -5.26
CA SER A 201 4.61 -14.75 -5.18
C SER A 201 4.76 -15.60 -3.92
N CYS A 202 4.22 -15.15 -2.78
CA CYS A 202 4.37 -15.86 -1.51
C CYS A 202 3.65 -17.20 -1.51
N LEU A 203 2.40 -17.24 -1.99
CA LEU A 203 1.61 -18.47 -2.04
C LEU A 203 1.97 -19.36 -3.23
N PHE A 204 2.25 -18.77 -4.40
CA PHE A 204 2.48 -19.58 -5.61
C PHE A 204 3.90 -20.14 -5.69
N TYR A 205 4.91 -19.39 -5.28
CA TYR A 205 6.31 -19.83 -5.35
C TYR A 205 6.86 -20.21 -3.98
N LEU A 206 6.90 -19.27 -3.01
CA LEU A 206 7.62 -19.52 -1.76
C LEU A 206 7.03 -20.69 -0.96
N PHE A 207 5.71 -20.80 -0.89
CA PHE A 207 5.07 -21.81 -0.07
C PHE A 207 5.26 -23.25 -0.59
N PRO A 208 4.96 -23.60 -1.86
CA PRO A 208 5.24 -24.94 -2.39
C PRO A 208 6.72 -25.31 -2.35
N PHE A 209 7.62 -24.36 -2.65
CA PHE A 209 9.06 -24.61 -2.53
C PHE A 209 9.48 -24.84 -1.08
N GLY A 210 8.90 -24.10 -0.12
CA GLY A 210 9.15 -24.33 1.30
C GLY A 210 8.72 -25.73 1.76
N VAL A 211 7.55 -26.19 1.33
CA VAL A 211 7.05 -27.56 1.60
C VAL A 211 7.96 -28.61 0.95
N PHE A 212 8.38 -28.40 -0.30
CA PHE A 212 9.29 -29.29 -1.01
C PHE A 212 10.67 -29.40 -0.34
N PHE A 213 11.31 -28.27 -0.02
CA PHE A 213 12.63 -28.28 0.64
C PHE A 213 12.59 -28.85 2.05
N ARG A 214 11.43 -28.84 2.71
CA ARG A 214 11.27 -29.47 4.02
C ARG A 214 11.38 -31.00 3.97
N ALA A 215 11.14 -31.61 2.82
CA ALA A 215 11.24 -33.06 2.64
C ALA A 215 12.68 -33.59 2.60
N PHE A 216 13.69 -32.73 2.41
CA PHE A 216 15.09 -33.14 2.41
C PHE A 216 15.77 -32.68 3.69
N GLU A 217 16.42 -33.61 4.39
CA GLU A 217 17.13 -33.36 5.65
C GLU A 217 18.10 -32.16 5.62
N PRO A 218 18.99 -31.99 4.60
CA PRO A 218 19.91 -30.86 4.58
C PRO A 218 19.23 -29.50 4.33
N THR A 219 18.11 -29.46 3.61
CA THR A 219 17.38 -28.21 3.29
C THR A 219 16.17 -27.97 4.19
N ARG A 220 15.96 -28.81 5.21
CA ARG A 220 14.77 -28.76 6.05
C ARG A 220 14.58 -27.43 6.77
N LYS A 221 15.67 -26.89 7.33
CA LYS A 221 15.68 -25.58 8.02
C LYS A 221 15.30 -24.46 7.07
N PHE A 222 15.86 -24.50 5.85
CA PHE A 222 15.55 -23.55 4.80
C PHE A 222 14.07 -23.63 4.36
N GLY A 223 13.53 -24.85 4.20
CA GLY A 223 12.12 -25.06 3.90
C GLY A 223 11.18 -24.49 4.98
N GLY A 224 11.47 -24.73 6.26
CA GLY A 224 10.73 -24.14 7.38
C GLY A 224 10.76 -22.61 7.39
N THR A 225 11.89 -22.02 7.02
CA THR A 225 12.04 -20.57 6.88
C THR A 225 11.17 -20.02 5.75
N LEU A 226 11.22 -20.63 4.57
CA LEU A 226 10.41 -20.20 3.43
C LEU A 226 8.91 -20.26 3.76
N ILE A 227 8.47 -21.32 4.45
CA ILE A 227 7.10 -21.44 4.95
C ILE A 227 6.80 -20.28 5.90
N GLY A 228 7.66 -20.02 6.91
CA GLY A 228 7.45 -18.92 7.86
C GLY A 228 7.38 -17.54 7.22
N ILE A 229 8.29 -17.23 6.27
CA ILE A 229 8.28 -15.97 5.53
C ILE A 229 7.00 -15.84 4.70
N SER A 230 6.58 -16.91 4.02
CA SER A 230 5.37 -16.87 3.18
C SER A 230 4.12 -16.60 4.02
N ILE A 231 3.98 -17.23 5.19
CA ILE A 231 2.87 -17.00 6.11
C ILE A 231 2.92 -15.59 6.69
N ALA A 232 4.10 -15.14 7.11
CA ALA A 232 4.28 -13.82 7.70
C ALA A 232 3.88 -12.70 6.73
N MET A 233 4.42 -12.76 5.51
CA MET A 233 4.17 -11.77 4.46
C MET A 233 2.74 -11.82 3.95
N PHE A 234 2.15 -13.02 3.82
CA PHE A 234 0.78 -13.15 3.31
C PHE A 234 -0.28 -12.73 4.33
N PHE A 235 -0.09 -13.07 5.61
CA PHE A 235 -1.10 -12.84 6.66
C PHE A 235 -0.92 -11.50 7.37
N PHE A 236 0.28 -11.23 7.89
CA PHE A 236 0.50 -10.09 8.78
C PHE A 236 0.65 -8.78 8.03
N TYR A 237 1.20 -8.79 6.81
CA TYR A 237 1.35 -7.56 6.03
C TYR A 237 0.01 -6.87 5.74
N PRO A 238 -1.03 -7.54 5.17
CA PRO A 238 -2.32 -6.88 4.97
C PRO A 238 -3.00 -6.53 6.29
N MET A 239 -2.80 -7.30 7.37
CA MET A 239 -3.36 -6.98 8.69
C MET A 239 -2.79 -5.66 9.23
N ILE A 240 -1.48 -5.46 9.12
CA ILE A 240 -0.82 -4.21 9.52
C ILE A 240 -1.33 -3.04 8.66
N LEU A 241 -1.57 -3.25 7.36
CA LEU A 241 -2.13 -2.21 6.49
C LEU A 241 -3.57 -1.82 6.87
N VAL A 242 -4.39 -2.75 7.33
CA VAL A 242 -5.72 -2.42 7.89
C VAL A 242 -5.60 -1.57 9.14
N PHE A 243 -4.65 -1.87 10.04
CA PHE A 243 -4.40 -0.99 11.18
C PHE A 243 -3.96 0.41 10.77
N ASN A 244 -3.15 0.51 9.72
CA ASN A 244 -2.76 1.82 9.18
C ASN A 244 -3.93 2.59 8.59
N ASP A 245 -4.85 1.93 7.89
CA ASP A 245 -6.06 2.59 7.39
C ASP A 245 -6.84 3.23 8.53
N HIS A 246 -7.04 2.52 9.64
CA HIS A 246 -7.73 3.05 10.81
C HIS A 246 -7.01 4.29 11.40
N ILE A 247 -5.68 4.26 11.51
CA ILE A 247 -4.89 5.37 12.04
C ILE A 247 -4.93 6.59 11.09
N VAL A 248 -4.73 6.36 9.80
CA VAL A 248 -4.62 7.42 8.79
C VAL A 248 -5.98 8.06 8.50
N PHE A 249 -7.05 7.27 8.47
CA PHE A 249 -8.37 7.74 8.05
C PHE A 249 -8.88 8.90 8.91
N SER A 250 -8.77 8.80 10.24
CA SER A 250 -9.17 9.87 11.16
C SER A 250 -8.39 11.17 10.89
N SER A 251 -7.09 11.06 10.68
CA SER A 251 -6.20 12.19 10.43
C SER A 251 -6.48 12.86 9.09
N VAL A 252 -6.70 12.06 8.04
CA VAL A 252 -7.04 12.55 6.70
C VAL A 252 -8.42 13.21 6.69
N ASN A 253 -9.42 12.61 7.33
CA ASN A 253 -10.77 13.16 7.35
C ASN A 253 -10.81 14.52 8.08
N ASN A 254 -10.13 14.62 9.23
CA ASN A 254 -10.01 15.90 9.95
C ASN A 254 -9.27 16.95 9.11
N ALA A 255 -8.21 16.56 8.40
CA ALA A 255 -7.50 17.47 7.51
C ALA A 255 -8.39 17.95 6.36
N VAL A 256 -9.17 17.07 5.73
CA VAL A 256 -10.10 17.43 4.66
C VAL A 256 -11.23 18.33 5.18
N GLN A 257 -11.73 18.09 6.39
CA GLN A 257 -12.71 18.99 7.03
C GLN A 257 -12.11 20.38 7.31
N ASP A 258 -10.87 20.43 7.80
CA ASP A 258 -10.14 21.69 7.99
C ASP A 258 -9.93 22.41 6.64
N MET A 259 -9.66 21.65 5.57
CA MET A 259 -9.53 22.17 4.22
C MET A 259 -10.83 22.77 3.73
N THR A 260 -11.95 22.06 3.90
CA THR A 260 -13.27 22.49 3.43
C THR A 260 -13.80 23.68 4.23
N GLY A 261 -13.50 23.74 5.54
CA GLY A 261 -13.78 24.89 6.39
C GLY A 261 -12.96 26.12 5.97
N ALA A 262 -11.66 25.96 5.71
CA ALA A 262 -10.80 27.04 5.20
C ALA A 262 -11.14 27.41 3.74
N SER A 263 -11.56 26.44 2.95
CA SER A 263 -11.94 26.61 1.54
C SER A 263 -13.36 27.08 1.36
N GLY A 264 -14.13 27.39 2.41
CA GLY A 264 -15.30 28.27 2.31
C GLY A 264 -14.99 29.60 1.59
N MET A 265 -13.72 30.01 1.57
CA MET A 265 -13.21 31.11 0.74
C MET A 265 -12.82 30.71 -0.70
N LEU A 266 -12.44 29.45 -0.93
CA LEU A 266 -12.10 28.93 -2.26
C LEU A 266 -13.33 28.41 -3.02
N THR A 267 -14.40 28.00 -2.34
CA THR A 267 -15.67 27.55 -2.95
C THR A 267 -16.41 28.71 -3.61
N VAL A 268 -16.11 29.96 -3.27
CA VAL A 268 -16.57 31.12 -4.05
C VAL A 268 -15.89 31.14 -5.42
N ALA A 269 -14.58 30.83 -5.48
CA ALA A 269 -13.85 30.70 -6.75
C ALA A 269 -14.25 29.42 -7.52
N GLU A 270 -14.52 28.31 -6.83
CA GLU A 270 -14.90 27.04 -7.45
C GLU A 270 -16.36 27.04 -7.95
N LYS A 271 -17.32 27.61 -7.20
CA LYS A 271 -18.69 27.84 -7.73
C LYS A 271 -18.69 28.77 -8.95
N SER A 272 -17.76 29.71 -9.01
CA SER A 272 -17.58 30.58 -10.18
C SER A 272 -17.06 29.82 -11.42
N ILE A 273 -16.26 28.78 -11.22
CA ILE A 273 -15.75 27.90 -12.29
C ILE A 273 -16.79 26.84 -12.68
N GLN A 274 -17.48 26.23 -11.72
CA GLN A 274 -18.40 25.12 -11.95
C GLN A 274 -19.73 25.58 -12.55
N ASN A 275 -20.13 26.85 -12.35
CA ASN A 275 -21.32 27.40 -12.97
C ASN A 275 -21.17 27.72 -14.47
N ASN A 276 -19.99 27.52 -15.09
CA ASN A 276 -19.79 27.57 -16.55
C ASN A 276 -20.34 28.82 -17.29
N GLU A 277 -20.68 29.89 -16.57
CA GLU A 277 -21.08 31.19 -17.12
C GLU A 277 -19.98 32.25 -16.98
N LEU A 278 -18.73 31.84 -16.77
CA LEU A 278 -17.61 32.71 -17.07
C LEU A 278 -17.18 32.42 -18.51
N PRO A 279 -17.55 33.27 -19.49
CA PRO A 279 -17.03 33.15 -20.84
C PRO A 279 -15.51 33.32 -20.76
N MET A 280 -14.77 32.21 -20.80
CA MET A 280 -13.30 32.21 -20.91
C MET A 280 -12.79 32.91 -22.20
N ASN A 281 -13.70 33.34 -23.08
CA ASN A 281 -13.39 34.16 -24.24
C ASN A 281 -13.29 35.65 -23.95
N ASP A 282 -13.64 36.13 -22.74
CA ASP A 282 -13.57 37.55 -22.40
C ASP A 282 -12.68 37.81 -21.17
N PRO A 283 -11.35 37.99 -21.38
CA PRO A 283 -10.41 38.29 -20.29
C PRO A 283 -10.75 39.58 -19.52
N ASN A 284 -11.60 40.46 -20.06
CA ASN A 284 -11.99 41.70 -19.38
C ASN A 284 -13.00 41.45 -18.23
N LYS A 285 -13.87 40.44 -18.34
CA LYS A 285 -14.87 40.12 -17.31
C LYS A 285 -14.30 39.43 -16.07
N VAL A 286 -13.21 38.69 -16.24
CA VAL A 286 -12.46 38.11 -15.12
C VAL A 286 -11.80 39.22 -14.30
N SER A 287 -11.31 40.28 -14.96
CA SER A 287 -10.72 41.44 -14.28
C SER A 287 -11.75 42.25 -13.47
N GLU A 288 -12.95 42.49 -14.01
CA GLU A 288 -14.02 43.22 -13.29
C GLU A 288 -14.55 42.47 -12.06
N THR A 289 -14.72 41.15 -12.17
CA THR A 289 -15.21 40.33 -11.04
C THR A 289 -14.16 40.24 -9.94
N MET A 290 -12.88 40.11 -10.31
CA MET A 290 -11.78 40.09 -9.35
C MET A 290 -11.58 41.48 -8.69
N GLY A 291 -11.77 42.56 -9.44
CA GLY A 291 -11.63 43.93 -8.94
C GLY A 291 -12.74 44.36 -7.97
N THR A 292 -13.96 43.87 -8.15
CA THR A 292 -15.11 44.22 -7.29
C THR A 292 -15.06 43.53 -5.93
N GLU A 293 -14.58 42.29 -5.83
CA GLU A 293 -14.39 41.65 -4.52
C GLU A 293 -13.15 42.16 -3.78
N LEU A 294 -12.05 42.41 -4.48
CA LEU A 294 -10.78 42.86 -3.89
C LEU A 294 -10.81 44.32 -3.41
N SER A 295 -11.70 45.15 -3.97
CA SER A 295 -11.88 46.55 -3.55
C SER A 295 -12.68 46.69 -2.25
N SER A 296 -13.37 45.63 -1.79
CA SER A 296 -13.89 45.60 -0.43
C SER A 296 -12.71 45.42 0.55
N GLN A 297 -12.66 46.23 1.61
CA GLN A 297 -11.62 46.12 2.66
C GLN A 297 -11.57 44.70 3.25
N SER A 298 -12.72 44.02 3.32
CA SER A 298 -12.83 42.60 3.69
C SER A 298 -12.22 41.64 2.67
N GLY A 299 -12.16 42.00 1.39
CA GLY A 299 -11.58 41.19 0.31
C GLY A 299 -10.06 41.19 0.35
N PHE A 300 -9.44 42.34 0.64
CA PHE A 300 -7.99 42.42 0.81
C PHE A 300 -7.51 41.69 2.08
N GLU A 301 -8.20 41.82 3.21
CA GLU A 301 -7.88 41.04 4.42
C GLU A 301 -7.99 39.54 4.18
N LYS A 302 -9.07 39.12 3.52
CA LYS A 302 -9.28 37.74 3.08
C LYS A 302 -8.16 37.25 2.15
N PHE A 303 -7.75 38.06 1.19
CA PHE A 303 -6.65 37.74 0.27
C PHE A 303 -5.31 37.61 1.00
N VAL A 304 -4.98 38.55 1.90
CA VAL A 304 -3.73 38.53 2.68
C VAL A 304 -3.70 37.34 3.64
N VAL A 305 -4.79 37.07 4.36
CA VAL A 305 -4.92 35.89 5.23
C VAL A 305 -4.88 34.61 4.39
N GLY A 306 -5.47 34.61 3.20
CA GLY A 306 -5.44 33.49 2.26
C GLY A 306 -4.03 33.17 1.77
N ILE A 307 -3.24 34.17 1.37
CA ILE A 307 -1.86 33.99 0.90
C ILE A 307 -0.93 33.57 2.03
N GLY A 308 -1.08 34.16 3.22
CA GLY A 308 -0.24 33.80 4.37
C GLY A 308 -0.61 32.42 4.96
N GLY A 309 -1.90 32.09 5.01
CA GLY A 309 -2.41 30.86 5.62
C GLY A 309 -2.35 29.63 4.72
N ALA A 310 -2.52 29.79 3.40
CA ALA A 310 -2.55 28.66 2.48
C ALA A 310 -1.27 27.81 2.48
N PRO A 311 -0.04 28.38 2.46
CA PRO A 311 1.19 27.60 2.56
C PRO A 311 1.31 26.81 3.87
N ILE A 312 0.84 27.38 4.99
CA ILE A 312 0.86 26.71 6.30
C ILE A 312 -0.12 25.54 6.32
N ALA A 313 -1.33 25.74 5.79
CA ALA A 313 -2.31 24.67 5.64
C ALA A 313 -1.77 23.56 4.72
N LEU A 314 -1.19 23.92 3.56
CA LEU A 314 -0.52 22.99 2.65
C LEU A 314 0.58 22.18 3.34
N MET A 315 1.38 22.82 4.19
CA MET A 315 2.41 22.12 4.95
C MET A 315 1.82 20.99 5.79
N ARG A 316 0.69 21.25 6.47
CA ARG A 316 0.01 20.23 7.28
C ARG A 316 -0.46 19.06 6.42
N PHE A 317 -1.02 19.30 5.24
CA PHE A 317 -1.43 18.23 4.32
C PHE A 317 -0.25 17.38 3.85
N VAL A 318 0.83 18.05 3.43
CA VAL A 318 2.06 17.36 2.98
C VAL A 318 2.66 16.54 4.12
N MET A 319 2.65 17.06 5.36
CA MET A 319 3.12 16.32 6.53
C MET A 319 2.27 15.08 6.83
N ILE A 320 0.94 15.20 6.82
CA ILE A 320 0.05 14.05 7.03
C ILE A 320 0.27 12.99 5.94
N TYR A 321 0.40 13.43 4.68
CA TYR A 321 0.69 12.54 3.57
C TYR A 321 2.06 11.85 3.71
N PHE A 322 3.09 12.60 4.10
CA PHE A 322 4.43 12.05 4.35
C PHE A 322 4.44 11.02 5.48
N VAL A 323 3.68 11.27 6.55
CA VAL A 323 3.52 10.30 7.65
C VAL A 323 2.82 9.04 7.15
N ALA A 324 1.73 9.19 6.39
CA ALA A 324 0.97 8.06 5.86
C ALA A 324 1.75 7.21 4.85
N ALA A 325 2.49 7.84 3.94
CA ALA A 325 3.19 7.15 2.85
C ALA A 325 4.66 6.79 3.16
N GLY A 326 5.31 7.51 4.07
CA GLY A 326 6.73 7.33 4.41
C GLY A 326 6.94 6.69 5.79
N VAL A 327 6.41 7.31 6.85
CA VAL A 327 6.70 6.91 8.23
C VAL A 327 5.99 5.61 8.60
N LEU A 328 4.68 5.51 8.36
CA LEU A 328 3.92 4.30 8.70
C LEU A 328 4.44 3.03 8.01
N PRO A 329 4.78 3.05 6.71
CA PRO A 329 5.32 1.87 6.04
C PRO A 329 6.69 1.44 6.57
N LEU A 330 7.51 2.38 7.05
CA LEU A 330 8.76 2.05 7.74
C LEU A 330 8.50 1.29 9.05
N ILE A 331 7.53 1.77 9.85
CA ILE A 331 7.11 1.08 11.08
C ILE A 331 6.58 -0.31 10.74
N ASN A 332 5.73 -0.43 9.72
CA ASN A 332 5.19 -1.71 9.28
C ASN A 332 6.29 -2.70 8.91
N PHE A 333 7.32 -2.24 8.19
CA PHE A 333 8.44 -3.08 7.80
C PHE A 333 9.18 -3.63 9.02
N ILE A 334 9.44 -2.80 10.03
CA ILE A 334 10.09 -3.22 11.29
C ILE A 334 9.23 -4.28 12.00
N VAL A 335 7.93 -4.04 12.14
CA VAL A 335 6.99 -4.98 12.77
C VAL A 335 6.93 -6.30 12.00
N LEU A 336 6.84 -6.22 10.66
CA LEU A 336 6.77 -7.38 9.79
C LEU A 336 8.03 -8.24 9.86
N VAL A 337 9.22 -7.63 9.88
CA VAL A 337 10.50 -8.34 10.05
C VAL A 337 10.54 -9.03 11.42
N SER A 338 10.09 -8.38 12.49
CA SER A 338 10.04 -8.97 13.83
C SER A 338 9.11 -10.19 13.90
N ILE A 339 7.92 -10.08 13.32
CA ILE A 339 6.95 -11.19 13.26
C ILE A 339 7.50 -12.32 12.39
N THR A 340 8.07 -12.00 11.24
CA THR A 340 8.68 -12.96 10.33
C THR A 340 9.77 -13.75 11.03
N ARG A 341 10.67 -13.09 11.76
CA ARG A 341 11.73 -13.74 12.55
C ARG A 341 11.15 -14.70 13.58
N THR A 342 10.12 -14.29 14.31
CA THR A 342 9.49 -15.12 15.34
C THR A 342 8.83 -16.36 14.72
N LEU A 343 8.14 -16.19 13.59
CA LEU A 343 7.50 -17.30 12.88
C LEU A 343 8.50 -18.28 12.26
N THR A 344 9.61 -17.79 11.70
CA THR A 344 10.64 -18.67 11.15
C THR A 344 11.35 -19.45 12.25
N GLN A 345 11.58 -18.86 13.43
CA GLN A 345 12.07 -19.56 14.63
C GLN A 345 11.09 -20.59 15.18
N MET A 346 9.77 -20.38 15.05
CA MET A 346 8.77 -21.37 15.49
C MET A 346 8.64 -22.54 14.52
N LEU A 347 8.79 -22.29 13.22
CA LEU A 347 8.58 -23.28 12.16
C LEU A 347 9.86 -24.02 11.75
N GLY A 348 11.03 -23.56 12.19
CA GLY A 348 12.33 -24.12 11.87
C GLY A 348 13.40 -23.71 12.86
N GLU A 349 14.64 -24.07 12.56
CA GLU A 349 15.79 -23.59 13.34
C GLU A 349 16.06 -22.12 13.02
N GLU A 350 16.60 -21.37 13.99
CA GLU A 350 16.86 -19.94 13.82
C GLU A 350 17.62 -19.69 12.52
N VAL A 351 17.00 -18.96 11.60
CA VAL A 351 17.76 -18.41 10.48
C VAL A 351 18.68 -17.38 11.06
N ASP A 352 19.96 -17.69 11.04
CA ASP A 352 20.99 -16.74 11.38
C ASP A 352 21.05 -15.69 10.26
N VAL A 353 20.14 -14.71 10.34
CA VAL A 353 20.01 -13.58 9.41
C VAL A 353 21.35 -12.84 9.30
N SER A 354 22.20 -12.94 10.33
CA SER A 354 23.56 -12.41 10.32
C SER A 354 24.46 -13.06 9.26
N ASN A 355 24.23 -14.31 8.87
CA ASN A 355 24.99 -14.97 7.81
C ASN A 355 24.43 -14.64 6.41
N LEU A 356 23.12 -14.42 6.30
CA LEU A 356 22.48 -13.98 5.06
C LEU A 356 22.87 -12.54 4.70
N THR A 357 22.98 -11.66 5.70
CA THR A 357 23.46 -10.29 5.52
C THR A 357 24.97 -10.19 5.25
N ARG A 358 25.76 -11.24 5.55
CA ARG A 358 27.18 -11.32 5.16
C ARG A 358 27.41 -11.83 3.74
N LEU A 359 26.38 -12.37 3.09
CA LEU A 359 26.44 -12.89 1.72
C LEU A 359 26.08 -11.82 0.68
N ILE A 360 25.41 -10.75 1.11
CA ILE A 360 25.20 -9.49 0.38
C ILE A 360 26.38 -8.58 0.71
#